data_AF-A0AAD8LXC2-F1
#
_entry.id   AF-A0AAD8LXC2-F1
#
_cell.length_a   1.000
_cell.length_b   1.000
_cell.length_c   1.000
_cell.angle_alpha   90.00
_cell.angle_beta   90.00
_cell.angle_gamma   90.00
#
_symmetry.space_group_name_H-M   'P 1'
#
loop_
_entity.id
_entity.type
_entity.pdbx_description
1 polymer ?
#
loop_
_entity_poly.entity_id
_entity_poly.type
_entity_poly.pdbx_seq_one_letter_code
_entity_poly.pdbx_strand_id
1 'polypeptide(L)'
;MSLALLLYYYPSYCRGSFEIGSRELDKVLEGGTETGSLTEIYGEFRCGKTQLCHTLCVTCQLPLEQGGGEGKAMYIDAEGTFRPQRLLQIADRFGLNGPDVLENVAYA
;
A
#
# COMPACT_ATOMS: atom_id res chain seq x y z
N MET A 1 -17.60 -6.17 4.67
CA MET A 1 -16.77 -6.37 5.86
C MET A 1 -15.37 -6.51 5.28
N SER A 2 -14.81 -5.39 4.81
CA SER A 2 -13.82 -5.44 3.73
C SER A 2 -12.41 -5.62 4.28
N LEU A 3 -12.06 -6.88 4.55
CA LEU A 3 -10.69 -7.31 4.80
C LEU A 3 -10.02 -7.51 3.44
N ALA A 4 -9.44 -6.46 2.90
CA ALA A 4 -8.35 -6.61 1.93
C ALA A 4 -7.09 -6.83 2.76
N LEU A 5 -6.58 -8.06 2.77
CA LEU A 5 -5.30 -8.34 3.42
C LEU A 5 -4.20 -7.95 2.44
N LEU A 6 -3.42 -6.94 2.80
CA LEU A 6 -2.29 -6.47 2.03
C LEU A 6 -1.01 -6.95 2.73
N LEU A 7 -0.32 -7.87 2.08
CA LEU A 7 0.98 -8.37 2.53
C LEU A 7 2.06 -7.70 1.68
N TYR A 8 3.06 -7.12 2.31
CA TYR A 8 4.23 -6.59 1.60
C TYR A 8 5.37 -7.59 1.67
N TYR A 9 6.06 -7.78 0.55
CA TYR A 9 7.29 -8.55 0.50
C TYR A 9 8.48 -7.60 0.41
N TYR A 10 9.33 -7.62 1.44
CA TYR A 10 10.58 -6.85 1.53
C TYR A 10 11.80 -7.78 1.47
N PRO A 11 12.90 -7.35 0.85
CA PRO A 11 14.21 -7.96 1.06
C PRO A 11 14.60 -7.83 2.55
N SER A 12 15.17 -8.90 3.13
CA SER A 12 15.35 -9.15 4.57
C SER A 12 16.19 -8.16 5.40
N TYR A 13 16.46 -6.93 4.93
CA TYR A 13 17.39 -5.99 5.56
C TYR A 13 16.79 -4.65 6.03
N CYS A 14 15.52 -4.33 5.69
CA CYS A 14 14.88 -3.09 6.11
C CYS A 14 13.89 -3.34 7.25
N ARG A 15 14.28 -3.02 8.50
CA ARG A 15 13.34 -2.80 9.61
C ARG A 15 12.98 -1.31 9.62
N GLY A 16 11.71 -0.96 9.48
CA GLY A 16 11.25 0.43 9.50
C GLY A 16 9.77 0.59 9.15
N SER A 17 9.35 1.84 8.94
CA SER A 17 8.01 2.19 8.43
C SER A 17 8.12 2.86 7.06
N PHE A 18 7.05 2.80 6.28
CA PHE A 18 6.91 3.55 5.03
C PHE A 18 5.64 4.40 5.04
N GLU A 19 5.70 5.53 4.36
CA GLU A 19 4.62 6.51 4.32
C GLU A 19 3.42 6.01 3.49
N ILE A 20 2.23 6.31 3.98
CA ILE A 20 0.94 5.95 3.35
C ILE A 20 0.57 6.98 2.27
N GLY A 21 1.22 8.15 2.25
CA GLY A 21 0.97 9.20 1.27
C GLY A 21 -0.04 10.25 1.75
N SER A 22 -0.24 10.34 3.07
CA SER A 22 -1.07 11.33 3.74
C SER A 22 -0.36 11.81 5.00
N ARG A 23 0.14 13.04 4.98
CA ARG A 23 0.97 13.61 6.05
C ARG A 23 0.30 13.53 7.42
N GLU A 24 -1.00 13.73 7.47
CA GLU A 24 -1.79 13.68 8.71
C GLU A 24 -1.90 12.25 9.24
N LEU A 25 -2.11 11.26 8.35
CA LEU A 25 -2.19 9.86 8.74
C LEU A 25 -0.82 9.31 9.13
N ASP A 26 0.22 9.67 8.40
CA ASP A 26 1.59 9.28 8.69
C ASP A 26 2.05 9.82 10.05
N LYS A 27 1.61 11.02 10.44
CA LYS A 27 1.84 11.55 11.80
C LYS A 27 1.10 10.76 12.87
N VAL A 28 -0.15 10.38 12.64
CA VAL A 28 -0.94 9.58 13.59
C VAL A 28 -0.34 8.19 13.78
N LEU A 29 0.29 7.65 12.73
CA LEU A 29 0.99 6.36 12.73
C LEU A 29 2.49 6.48 13.03
N GLU A 30 2.95 7.64 13.48
CA GLU A 30 4.35 7.89 13.87
C GLU A 30 5.40 7.51 12.81
N GLY A 31 5.08 7.73 11.53
CA GLY A 31 5.97 7.42 10.39
C GLY A 31 5.38 6.45 9.38
N GLY A 32 4.10 6.13 9.47
CA GLY A 32 3.35 5.37 8.46
C GLY A 32 3.16 3.89 8.81
N THR A 33 3.17 3.01 7.82
CA THR A 33 2.94 1.57 8.01
C THR A 33 4.24 0.87 8.41
N GLU A 34 4.25 0.19 9.55
CA GLU A 34 5.40 -0.54 10.05
C GLU A 34 5.60 -1.89 9.31
N THR A 35 6.86 -2.20 9.00
CA THR A 35 7.26 -3.49 8.41
C THR A 35 7.50 -4.54 9.49
N GLY A 36 7.19 -5.81 9.18
CA GLY A 36 7.35 -6.91 10.13
C GLY A 36 6.26 -7.00 11.21
N SER A 37 5.24 -6.12 11.15
CA SER A 37 4.04 -6.18 11.97
C SER A 37 2.78 -6.32 11.10
N LEU A 38 1.65 -6.66 11.72
CA LEU A 38 0.35 -6.72 11.07
C LEU A 38 -0.45 -5.48 11.44
N THR A 39 -0.79 -4.66 10.45
CA THR A 39 -1.64 -3.47 10.63
C THR A 39 -3.07 -3.79 10.17
N GLU A 40 -4.03 -3.69 11.08
CA GLU A 40 -5.46 -3.88 10.78
C GLU A 40 -6.17 -2.54 10.52
N ILE A 41 -6.88 -2.43 9.40
CA ILE A 41 -7.72 -1.27 9.06
C ILE A 41 -9.19 -1.69 9.12
N TYR A 42 -9.90 -1.20 10.13
CA TYR A 42 -11.32 -1.51 10.38
C TYR A 42 -12.23 -0.27 10.24
N GLY A 43 -13.50 -0.49 9.88
CA GLY A 43 -14.53 0.56 9.77
C GLY A 43 -15.68 0.18 8.85
N GLU A 44 -16.70 1.03 8.76
CA GLU A 44 -17.89 0.79 7.93
C GLU A 44 -17.59 0.78 6.41
N PHE A 45 -18.55 0.29 5.63
CA PHE A 45 -18.46 0.37 4.17
C PHE A 45 -18.33 1.85 3.73
N ARG A 46 -17.52 2.11 2.70
CA ARG A 46 -17.20 3.47 2.19
C ARG A 46 -16.38 4.38 3.12
N CYS A 47 -15.80 3.88 4.22
CA CYS A 47 -14.85 4.65 5.03
C CYS A 47 -13.40 4.70 4.49
N GLY A 48 -13.16 4.30 3.24
CA GLY A 48 -11.84 4.45 2.60
C GLY A 48 -10.87 3.27 2.76
N LYS A 49 -11.23 2.17 3.43
CA LYS A 49 -10.36 1.00 3.64
C LYS A 49 -9.72 0.47 2.35
N THR A 50 -10.54 0.12 1.36
CA THR A 50 -10.09 -0.35 0.05
C THR A 50 -9.17 0.67 -0.63
N GLN A 51 -9.48 1.97 -0.54
CA GLN A 51 -8.64 3.02 -1.11
C GLN A 51 -7.28 3.11 -0.44
N LEU A 52 -7.23 2.90 0.88
CA LEU A 52 -5.99 2.86 1.64
C LEU A 52 -5.12 1.70 1.17
N CYS A 53 -5.69 0.49 1.03
CA CYS A 53 -4.97 -0.67 0.50
C CYS A 53 -4.42 -0.43 -0.92
N HIS A 54 -5.21 0.17 -1.83
CA HIS A 54 -4.72 0.52 -3.17
C HIS A 54 -3.57 1.53 -3.12
N THR A 55 -3.61 2.49 -2.18
CA THR A 55 -2.55 3.49 -2.02
C THR A 55 -1.27 2.83 -1.53
N LEU A 56 -1.39 1.97 -0.52
CA LEU A 56 -0.27 1.26 0.05
C LEU A 56 0.41 0.30 -0.93
N CYS A 57 -0.34 -0.35 -1.84
CA CYS A 57 0.25 -1.13 -2.94
C CYS A 57 1.21 -0.34 -3.82
N VAL A 58 1.04 0.97 -3.91
CA VAL A 58 1.86 1.85 -4.72
C VAL A 58 2.98 2.47 -3.85
N THR A 59 2.66 2.98 -2.67
CA THR A 59 3.66 3.66 -1.83
C THR A 59 4.72 2.71 -1.29
N CYS A 60 4.41 1.43 -1.07
CA CYS A 60 5.43 0.44 -0.70
C CYS A 60 6.51 0.24 -1.76
N GLN A 61 6.23 0.59 -3.03
CA GLN A 61 7.17 0.43 -4.15
C GLN A 61 8.09 1.64 -4.32
N LEU A 62 7.78 2.77 -3.65
CA LEU A 62 8.59 3.98 -3.75
C LEU A 62 10.00 3.76 -3.19
N PRO A 63 11.00 4.51 -3.67
CA PRO A 63 12.33 4.55 -3.07
C PRO A 63 12.29 4.91 -1.57
N LEU A 64 13.24 4.40 -0.78
CA LEU A 64 13.33 4.73 0.64
C LEU A 64 13.49 6.24 0.88
N GLU A 65 14.22 6.93 0.00
CA GLU A 65 14.41 8.39 0.02
C GLU A 65 13.11 9.19 -0.19
N GLN A 66 12.07 8.56 -0.73
CA GLN A 66 10.74 9.15 -0.92
C GLN A 66 9.72 8.65 0.13
N GLY A 67 10.21 8.06 1.23
CA GLY A 67 9.36 7.49 2.28
C GLY A 67 8.73 6.15 1.89
N GLY A 68 9.20 5.52 0.83
CA GLY A 68 8.71 4.24 0.34
C GLY A 68 9.34 3.02 0.98
N GLY A 69 9.13 1.87 0.34
CA GLY A 69 9.61 0.58 0.79
C GLY A 69 10.57 -0.15 -0.12
N GLU A 70 10.72 0.27 -1.38
CA GLU A 70 11.41 -0.51 -2.42
C GLU A 70 10.92 -1.98 -2.48
N GLY A 71 9.65 -2.21 -2.12
CA GLY A 71 9.05 -3.52 -1.93
C GLY A 71 7.98 -3.85 -2.96
N LYS A 72 7.52 -5.11 -2.93
CA LYS A 72 6.38 -5.60 -3.72
C LYS A 72 5.16 -5.82 -2.84
N ALA A 73 3.98 -5.83 -3.44
CA ALA A 73 2.73 -6.03 -2.73
C ALA A 73 2.03 -7.33 -3.16
N MET A 74 1.39 -8.00 -2.22
CA MET A 74 0.43 -9.07 -2.44
C MET A 74 -0.93 -8.61 -1.90
N TYR A 75 -1.89 -8.44 -2.80
CA TYR A 75 -3.25 -8.02 -2.49
C TYR A 75 -4.17 -9.24 -2.50
N ILE A 76 -4.75 -9.58 -1.35
CA ILE A 76 -5.72 -10.65 -1.21
C ILE A 76 -7.11 -10.04 -1.10
N ASP A 77 -7.98 -10.34 -2.07
CA ASP A 77 -9.30 -9.73 -2.17
C ASP A 77 -10.43 -10.75 -2.06
N ALA A 78 -11.11 -10.76 -0.92
CA ALA A 78 -12.25 -11.64 -0.69
C ALA A 78 -13.58 -11.09 -1.25
N GLU A 79 -13.64 -9.80 -1.61
CA GLU A 79 -14.90 -9.12 -1.98
C GLU A 79 -14.93 -8.64 -3.45
N GLY A 80 -13.87 -8.87 -4.23
CA GLY A 80 -13.78 -8.45 -5.63
C GLY A 80 -13.78 -6.93 -5.81
N THR A 81 -13.16 -6.21 -4.87
CA THR A 81 -13.05 -4.74 -4.82
C THR A 81 -11.77 -4.19 -5.45
N PHE A 82 -10.78 -5.03 -5.77
CA PHE A 82 -9.52 -4.62 -6.37
C PHE A 82 -9.73 -4.09 -7.80
N ARG A 83 -9.15 -2.93 -8.10
CA ARG A 83 -9.24 -2.27 -9.40
C ARG A 83 -7.84 -1.81 -9.83
N PRO A 84 -7.15 -2.52 -10.76
CA PRO A 84 -5.83 -2.14 -11.24
C PRO A 84 -5.76 -0.71 -11.79
N GLN A 85 -6.84 -0.21 -12.40
CA GLN A 85 -6.91 1.17 -12.89
C GLN A 85 -6.74 2.19 -11.76
N ARG A 86 -7.10 1.83 -10.53
CA ARG A 86 -6.91 2.70 -9.37
C ARG A 86 -5.43 2.80 -8.99
N LEU A 87 -4.67 1.71 -9.09
CA LEU A 87 -3.21 1.73 -8.91
C LEU A 87 -2.54 2.66 -9.93
N LEU A 88 -2.95 2.61 -11.20
CA LEU A 88 -2.41 3.50 -12.24
C LEU A 88 -2.60 4.98 -11.91
N GLN A 89 -3.78 5.37 -11.40
CA GLN A 89 -4.05 6.74 -10.98
C GLN A 89 -3.20 7.18 -9.78
N ILE A 90 -2.90 6.25 -8.87
CA ILE A 90 -2.07 6.53 -7.69
C ILE A 90 -0.60 6.58 -8.10
N ALA A 91 -0.16 5.70 -9.00
CA ALA A 91 1.20 5.70 -9.56
C ALA A 91 1.51 7.04 -10.24
N ASP A 92 0.58 7.57 -11.03
CA ASP A 92 0.71 8.89 -11.68
C ASP A 92 0.95 10.01 -10.65
N ARG A 93 0.21 10.02 -9.54
CA ARG A 93 0.41 10.98 -8.43
C ARG A 93 1.84 10.96 -7.88
N PHE A 94 2.46 9.78 -7.83
CA PHE A 94 3.82 9.61 -7.31
C PHE A 94 4.90 9.59 -8.41
N GLY A 95 4.55 9.82 -9.67
CA GLY A 95 5.50 9.81 -10.78
C GLY A 95 6.08 8.42 -11.09
N LEU A 96 5.39 7.35 -10.71
CA LEU A 96 5.80 5.97 -10.99
C LEU A 96 5.30 5.49 -12.35
N ASN A 97 6.03 4.58 -12.97
CA ASN A 97 5.60 3.90 -14.19
C ASN A 97 4.44 2.94 -13.87
N GLY A 98 3.27 3.18 -14.45
CA GLY A 98 2.06 2.39 -14.19
C GLY A 98 2.22 0.88 -14.47
N PRO A 99 2.67 0.46 -15.66
CA PRO A 99 2.98 -0.94 -15.95
C PRO A 99 3.88 -1.63 -14.92
N ASP A 100 4.98 -1.00 -14.53
CA ASP A 100 5.91 -1.55 -13.52
C ASP A 100 5.23 -1.70 -12.16
N VAL A 101 4.40 -0.72 -11.76
CA VAL A 101 3.61 -0.79 -10.53
C VAL A 101 2.66 -1.99 -10.52
N LEU A 102 2.02 -2.29 -11.65
CA LEU A 102 1.12 -3.43 -11.76
C LEU A 102 1.87 -4.77 -11.72
N GLU A 103 3.06 -4.86 -12.33
CA GLU A 103 3.89 -6.07 -12.30
C GLU A 103 4.37 -6.42 -10.88
N ASN A 104 4.57 -5.41 -10.04
CA ASN A 104 4.99 -5.57 -8.64
C ASN A 104 3.84 -5.88 -7.66
N VAL A 105 2.61 -6.03 -8.15
CA VAL A 105 1.44 -6.37 -7.33
C VAL A 105 0.94 -7.76 -7.69
N ALA A 106 1.23 -8.73 -6.84
CA ALA A 106 0.60 -10.03 -6.89
C ALA A 106 -0.85 -9.92 -6.38
N TYR A 107 -1.80 -10.53 -7.07
CA TYR A 107 -3.21 -10.50 -6.72
C TYR A 107 -3.74 -11.93 -6.56
N ALA A 108 -4.50 -12.18 -5.48
CA ALA A 108 -5.12 -13.47 -5.17
C ALA A 108 -6.56 -13.31 -4.68
#